data_AF-A0A537DC91-F1
#
_entry.id   AF-A0A537DC91-F1
#
_cell.length_a   1.000
_cell.length_b   1.000
_cell.length_c   1.000
_cell.angle_alpha   90.00
_cell.angle_beta   90.00
_cell.angle_gamma   90.00
#
_symmetry.space_group_name_H-M   'P 1'
#
loop_
_entity.id
_entity.type
_entity.pdbx_description
1 polymer ?
#
loop_
_entity_poly.entity_id
_entity_poly.type
_entity_poly.pdbx_seq_one_letter_code
_entity_poly.pdbx_strand_id
1 'polypeptide(L)'
;MNGNTAVLLDKIRSKTAKVCVVGLGYVGVPLAVASAQAGFGVTGVDVEKDKVAMINEGTCYVEDAYSEKHLPELVRARSISATANLSEGAKASDIVIVCVPTPLNGKGEPDLSFLRSVAKNLSKNLTGFKLVIVESTSFPGTTTDIFQPLLERDGKKPDSDFALVYSPERIDYGNAKFGVRNIPKVVGGINDESTQLGAEFYKAILDAPVVTVGNPSVAEATKMLENIFRYVNIALVNELAVLHETLGVDFIEAINAAATKPFGFMPHYPGPGVGGHCIPKDPFYLAFKAKQVGFALRLVSASKAVNKMMPVHTIERLTTTLKTTKKNLSDSTVTIWGLAYKGEVKDTRRSPTLELLKLLKQSRAKIRVFDPYAPRVTVGGKVYESSSSETESVRDADALIIATAHNSFRSVDLSKISPLMRDRPILYDTRNLRNRRECEEAGFTYLATGRP
;
A
#
# COMPACT_ATOMS: atom_id res chain seq x y z
N MET A 1 9.35 32.46 -17.53
CA MET A 1 9.12 32.53 -16.08
C MET A 1 8.36 33.79 -15.78
N ASN A 2 7.07 33.65 -15.45
CA ASN A 2 6.28 34.80 -15.01
C ASN A 2 6.78 35.32 -13.65
N GLY A 3 6.45 36.58 -13.30
CA GLY A 3 6.96 37.21 -12.07
C GLY A 3 6.55 36.49 -10.79
N ASN A 4 5.33 35.92 -10.75
CA ASN A 4 4.84 35.18 -9.59
C ASN A 4 5.61 33.86 -9.38
N THR A 5 5.88 33.13 -10.47
CA THR A 5 6.70 31.91 -10.49
C THR A 5 8.10 32.20 -9.96
N ALA A 6 8.74 33.28 -10.39
CA ALA A 6 10.07 33.66 -9.92
C ALA A 6 10.08 33.93 -8.39
N VAL A 7 9.12 34.71 -7.89
CA VAL A 7 8.98 35.00 -6.45
C VAL A 7 8.77 33.73 -5.63
N LEU A 8 7.91 32.82 -6.10
CA LEU A 8 7.67 31.55 -5.39
C LEU A 8 8.90 30.63 -5.44
N LEU A 9 9.62 30.60 -6.56
CA LEU A 9 10.85 29.83 -6.69
C LEU A 9 11.94 30.32 -5.71
N ASP A 10 12.09 31.63 -5.55
CA ASP A 10 13.02 32.21 -4.58
C ASP A 10 12.62 31.87 -3.14
N LYS A 11 11.33 31.89 -2.83
CA LYS A 11 10.80 31.44 -1.53
C LYS A 11 11.09 29.96 -1.27
N ILE A 12 10.97 29.10 -2.28
CA ILE A 12 11.30 27.67 -2.18
C ILE A 12 12.79 27.49 -1.89
N ARG A 13 13.67 28.15 -2.66
CA ARG A 13 15.13 28.04 -2.51
C ARG A 13 15.65 28.59 -1.19
N SER A 14 15.07 29.69 -0.72
CA SER A 14 15.38 30.28 0.59
C SER A 14 14.65 29.63 1.77
N LYS A 15 13.79 28.63 1.51
CA LYS A 15 12.98 27.92 2.51
C LYS A 15 12.01 28.83 3.29
N THR A 16 11.69 30.00 2.74
CA THR A 16 10.75 30.96 3.35
C THR A 16 9.29 30.70 2.90
N ALA A 17 9.08 29.83 1.91
CA ALA A 17 7.75 29.36 1.54
C ALA A 17 7.07 28.62 2.72
N LYS A 18 5.76 28.77 2.84
CA LYS A 18 4.94 28.00 3.80
C LYS A 18 4.21 26.86 3.11
N VAL A 19 4.17 25.69 3.74
CA VAL A 19 3.60 24.47 3.17
C VAL A 19 2.33 24.09 3.93
N CYS A 20 1.25 23.83 3.18
CA CYS A 20 0.03 23.23 3.69
C CYS A 20 -0.09 21.80 3.16
N VAL A 21 -0.30 20.82 4.04
CA VAL A 21 -0.51 19.41 3.65
C VAL A 21 -1.91 18.98 4.01
N VAL A 22 -2.72 18.67 2.99
CA VAL A 22 -4.15 18.33 3.13
C VAL A 22 -4.33 16.82 3.10
N GLY A 23 -4.82 16.27 4.21
CA GLY A 23 -4.95 14.84 4.47
C GLY A 23 -3.72 14.30 5.20
N LEU A 24 -3.84 14.08 6.50
CA LEU A 24 -2.77 13.60 7.37
C LEU A 24 -2.81 12.06 7.44
N GLY A 25 -2.76 11.44 6.28
CA GLY A 25 -2.63 9.98 6.17
C GLY A 25 -1.18 9.51 6.20
N TYR A 26 -0.99 8.24 5.83
CA TYR A 26 0.34 7.62 5.64
C TYR A 26 1.20 8.28 4.55
N VAL A 27 0.62 9.16 3.73
CA VAL A 27 1.32 9.99 2.73
C VAL A 27 1.58 11.39 3.28
N GLY A 28 0.54 12.04 3.79
CA GLY A 28 0.62 13.44 4.22
C GLY A 28 1.48 13.67 5.44
N VAL A 29 1.45 12.78 6.44
CA VAL A 29 2.28 12.93 7.65
C VAL A 29 3.78 12.88 7.30
N PRO A 30 4.30 11.87 6.56
CA PRO A 30 5.70 11.84 6.16
C PRO A 30 6.12 13.06 5.32
N LEU A 31 5.27 13.53 4.39
CA LEU A 31 5.57 14.73 3.61
C LEU A 31 5.59 16.01 4.45
N ALA A 32 4.68 16.14 5.42
CA ALA A 32 4.66 17.27 6.34
C ALA A 32 5.92 17.29 7.23
N VAL A 33 6.31 16.14 7.78
CA VAL A 33 7.53 16.00 8.58
C VAL A 33 8.78 16.26 7.73
N ALA A 34 8.85 15.71 6.51
CA ALA A 34 9.99 15.93 5.60
C ALA A 34 10.14 17.41 5.22
N SER A 35 9.02 18.09 4.94
CA SER A 35 9.00 19.53 4.64
C SER A 35 9.47 20.36 5.84
N ALA A 36 8.99 20.05 7.05
CA ALA A 36 9.39 20.77 8.25
C ALA A 36 10.86 20.52 8.61
N GLN A 37 11.36 19.28 8.48
CA GLN A 37 12.78 18.94 8.65
C GLN A 37 13.68 19.64 7.61
N ALA A 38 13.18 19.88 6.41
CA ALA A 38 13.91 20.66 5.42
C ALA A 38 14.01 22.15 5.77
N GLY A 39 13.22 22.64 6.72
CA GLY A 39 13.24 24.02 7.23
C GLY A 39 12.02 24.87 6.84
N PHE A 40 11.02 24.28 6.18
CA PHE A 40 9.79 24.99 5.84
C PHE A 40 8.85 25.11 7.04
N GLY A 41 8.06 26.17 7.10
CA GLY A 41 6.93 26.26 8.03
C GLY A 41 5.74 25.44 7.49
N VAL A 42 5.25 24.48 8.26
CA VAL A 42 4.24 23.51 7.80
C VAL A 42 2.94 23.59 8.60
N THR A 43 1.81 23.57 7.90
CA THR A 43 0.48 23.38 8.49
C THR A 43 -0.19 22.15 7.87
N GLY A 44 -0.37 21.11 8.68
CA GLY A 44 -1.20 19.96 8.34
C GLY A 44 -2.68 20.29 8.41
N VAL A 45 -3.49 19.71 7.53
CA VAL A 45 -4.94 19.84 7.52
C VAL A 45 -5.58 18.46 7.46
N ASP A 46 -6.44 18.13 8.42
CA ASP A 46 -7.28 16.93 8.37
C ASP A 46 -8.66 17.19 8.98
N VAL A 47 -9.70 16.56 8.43
CA VAL A 47 -11.07 16.72 8.94
C VAL A 47 -11.28 15.98 10.26
N GLU A 48 -10.46 14.97 10.55
CA GLU A 48 -10.51 14.20 11.78
C GLU A 48 -9.77 14.93 12.90
N LYS A 49 -10.53 15.48 13.85
CA LYS A 49 -9.99 16.30 14.96
C LYS A 49 -8.98 15.54 15.82
N ASP A 50 -9.17 14.23 16.01
CA ASP A 50 -8.27 13.40 16.80
C ASP A 50 -6.87 13.31 16.14
N LYS A 51 -6.82 13.20 14.81
CA LYS A 51 -5.57 13.25 14.05
C LYS A 51 -4.86 14.60 14.20
N VAL A 52 -5.62 15.68 14.15
CA VAL A 52 -5.11 17.04 14.33
C VAL A 52 -4.52 17.21 15.72
N ALA A 53 -5.21 16.74 16.77
CA ALA A 53 -4.73 16.78 18.14
C ALA A 53 -3.42 16.01 18.30
N MET A 54 -3.37 14.75 17.82
CA MET A 54 -2.16 13.93 17.88
C MET A 54 -0.95 14.60 17.20
N ILE A 55 -1.12 15.21 16.02
CA ILE A 55 -0.02 15.93 15.36
C ILE A 55 0.43 17.12 16.20
N ASN A 56 -0.49 17.91 16.75
CA ASN A 56 -0.14 19.07 17.59
C ASN A 56 0.51 18.70 18.93
N GLU A 57 0.33 17.47 19.39
CA GLU A 57 1.00 16.90 20.57
C GLU A 57 2.37 16.29 20.24
N GLY A 58 2.74 16.21 18.95
CA GLY A 58 3.95 15.52 18.51
C GLY A 58 3.81 14.01 18.40
N THR A 59 2.60 13.47 18.48
CA THR A 59 2.32 12.03 18.43
C THR A 59 2.12 11.56 17.00
N CYS A 60 3.02 10.69 16.52
CA CYS A 60 2.89 10.06 15.21
C CYS A 60 2.02 8.79 15.31
N TYR A 61 0.84 8.80 14.68
CA TYR A 61 -0.08 7.64 14.64
C TYR A 61 0.03 6.82 13.34
N VAL A 62 0.78 7.32 12.36
CA VAL A 62 1.09 6.55 11.14
C VAL A 62 2.35 5.72 11.39
N GLU A 63 2.39 4.54 10.82
CA GLU A 63 3.55 3.63 10.91
C GLU A 63 4.62 4.10 9.92
N ASP A 64 5.44 5.05 10.37
CA ASP A 64 6.56 5.63 9.62
C ASP A 64 7.65 6.06 10.61
N ALA A 65 8.75 5.30 10.66
CA ALA A 65 9.82 5.49 11.63
C ALA A 65 10.48 6.89 11.53
N TYR A 66 10.51 7.48 10.34
CA TYR A 66 11.04 8.82 10.14
C TYR A 66 10.14 9.87 10.83
N SER A 67 8.83 9.79 10.61
CA SER A 67 7.85 10.67 11.25
C SER A 67 7.81 10.49 12.77
N GLU A 68 7.82 9.24 13.25
CA GLU A 68 7.86 8.92 14.69
C GLU A 68 9.08 9.56 15.38
N LYS A 69 10.25 9.51 14.73
CA LYS A 69 11.48 10.09 15.25
C LYS A 69 11.45 11.62 15.30
N HIS A 70 10.96 12.27 14.24
CA HIS A 70 11.19 13.71 14.03
C HIS A 70 10.02 14.60 14.42
N LEU A 71 8.79 14.11 14.39
CA LEU A 71 7.59 14.92 14.65
C LEU A 71 7.60 15.62 16.03
N PRO A 72 7.96 14.96 17.16
CA PRO A 72 7.92 15.61 18.47
C PRO A 72 8.81 16.87 18.56
N GLU A 73 9.99 16.83 17.96
CA GLU A 73 10.94 17.95 17.96
C GLU A 73 10.46 19.11 17.09
N LEU A 74 9.89 18.81 15.92
CA LEU A 74 9.38 19.82 15.00
C LEU A 74 8.19 20.58 15.60
N VAL A 75 7.34 19.89 16.35
CA VAL A 75 6.22 20.52 17.08
C VAL A 75 6.73 21.43 18.18
N ARG A 76 7.72 20.99 18.97
CA ARG A 76 8.36 21.84 19.99
C ARG A 76 9.01 23.09 19.38
N ALA A 77 9.63 22.94 18.22
CA ALA A 77 10.22 24.04 17.45
C ALA A 77 9.18 24.93 16.74
N ARG A 78 7.89 24.57 16.79
CA ARG A 78 6.78 25.24 16.07
C ARG A 78 6.97 25.29 14.55
N SER A 79 7.74 24.35 14.00
CA SER A 79 7.97 24.22 12.56
C SER A 79 6.82 23.50 11.86
N ILE A 80 6.02 22.73 12.61
CA ILE A 80 4.82 22.05 12.14
C ILE A 80 3.67 22.23 13.14
N SER A 81 2.48 22.46 12.61
CA SER A 81 1.20 22.43 13.35
C SER A 81 0.12 21.78 12.50
N ALA A 82 -1.04 21.50 13.08
CA ALA A 82 -2.20 20.98 12.36
C ALA A 82 -3.51 21.74 12.71
N THR A 83 -4.41 21.83 11.74
CA THR A 83 -5.76 22.40 11.90
C THR A 83 -6.80 21.54 11.20
N ALA A 84 -8.06 21.62 11.63
CA ALA A 84 -9.19 21.03 10.89
C ALA A 84 -9.74 21.94 9.79
N ASN A 85 -9.21 23.16 9.68
CA ASN A 85 -9.70 24.19 8.77
C ASN A 85 -8.83 24.31 7.51
N LEU A 86 -9.30 23.73 6.41
CA LEU A 86 -8.62 23.84 5.10
C LEU A 86 -8.47 25.28 4.61
N SER A 87 -9.45 26.16 4.86
CA SER A 87 -9.37 27.56 4.43
C SER A 87 -8.20 28.28 5.10
N GLU A 88 -8.02 28.04 6.41
CA GLU A 88 -6.94 28.64 7.20
C GLU A 88 -5.56 28.19 6.69
N GLY A 89 -5.36 26.87 6.57
CA GLY A 89 -4.09 26.32 6.08
C GLY A 89 -3.77 26.74 4.63
N ALA A 90 -4.77 26.75 3.74
CA ALA A 90 -4.59 27.14 2.35
C ALA A 90 -4.27 28.64 2.19
N LYS A 91 -4.92 29.52 2.97
CA LYS A 91 -4.66 30.97 2.90
C LYS A 91 -3.26 31.33 3.38
N ALA A 92 -2.80 30.68 4.45
CA ALA A 92 -1.51 30.97 5.10
C ALA A 92 -0.28 30.34 4.42
N SER A 93 -0.45 29.54 3.36
CA SER A 93 0.61 28.81 2.67
C SER A 93 0.94 29.36 1.29
N ASP A 94 2.15 29.09 0.80
CA ASP A 94 2.55 29.31 -0.60
C ASP A 94 2.45 28.01 -1.42
N ILE A 95 2.52 26.86 -0.75
CA ILE A 95 2.48 25.52 -1.35
C ILE A 95 1.37 24.70 -0.68
N VAL A 96 0.53 24.04 -1.46
CA VAL A 96 -0.54 23.16 -0.97
C VAL A 96 -0.36 21.76 -1.56
N ILE A 97 -0.14 20.76 -0.71
CA ILE A 97 0.01 19.35 -1.10
C ILE A 97 -1.27 18.60 -0.75
N VAL A 98 -1.90 17.95 -1.71
CA VAL A 98 -3.18 17.25 -1.56
C VAL A 98 -2.96 15.75 -1.49
N CYS A 99 -3.12 15.18 -0.29
CA CYS A 99 -2.87 13.78 0.08
C CYS A 99 -4.13 13.07 0.61
N VAL A 100 -5.32 13.47 0.15
CA VAL A 100 -6.60 12.90 0.59
C VAL A 100 -6.84 11.50 0.01
N PRO A 101 -7.61 10.64 0.70
CA PRO A 101 -7.87 9.29 0.21
C PRO A 101 -8.68 9.29 -1.10
N THR A 102 -8.33 8.36 -1.98
CA THR A 102 -9.16 7.96 -3.12
C THR A 102 -9.52 6.49 -2.91
N PRO A 103 -10.70 6.16 -2.34
CA PRO A 103 -11.13 4.78 -2.18
C PRO A 103 -11.76 4.25 -3.48
N LEU A 104 -12.14 2.96 -3.47
CA LEU A 104 -13.06 2.42 -4.45
C LEU A 104 -14.48 2.39 -3.86
N ASN A 105 -15.48 2.70 -4.66
CA ASN A 105 -16.89 2.57 -4.28
C ASN A 105 -17.33 1.08 -4.27
N GLY A 106 -18.61 0.82 -3.94
CA GLY A 106 -19.17 -0.53 -3.89
C GLY A 106 -19.15 -1.29 -5.23
N LYS A 107 -19.00 -0.59 -6.35
CA LYS A 107 -18.83 -1.18 -7.70
C LYS A 107 -17.37 -1.45 -8.06
N GLY A 108 -16.43 -1.11 -7.17
CA GLY A 108 -15.00 -1.23 -7.41
C GLY A 108 -14.44 -0.13 -8.33
N GLU A 109 -15.13 1.00 -8.46
CA GLU A 109 -14.72 2.15 -9.27
C GLU A 109 -14.09 3.24 -8.38
N PRO A 110 -13.15 4.05 -8.89
CA PRO A 110 -12.54 5.13 -8.12
C PRO A 110 -13.56 6.14 -7.60
N ASP A 111 -13.52 6.41 -6.30
CA ASP A 111 -14.23 7.52 -5.68
C ASP A 111 -13.27 8.71 -5.50
N LEU A 112 -13.58 9.80 -6.21
CA LEU A 112 -12.82 11.05 -6.18
C LEU A 112 -13.52 12.14 -5.34
N SER A 113 -14.55 11.80 -4.56
CA SER A 113 -15.35 12.75 -3.77
C SER A 113 -14.49 13.64 -2.86
N PHE A 114 -13.52 13.06 -2.15
CA PHE A 114 -12.58 13.79 -1.28
C PHE A 114 -11.72 14.78 -2.08
N LEU A 115 -11.12 14.32 -3.18
CA LEU A 115 -10.28 15.14 -4.04
C LEU A 115 -11.08 16.31 -4.66
N ARG A 116 -12.31 16.05 -5.11
CA ARG A 116 -13.24 17.07 -5.62
C ARG A 116 -13.62 18.07 -4.53
N SER A 117 -13.81 17.62 -3.29
CA SER A 117 -14.13 18.50 -2.15
C SER A 117 -12.99 19.47 -1.87
N VAL A 118 -11.74 18.98 -1.85
CA VAL A 118 -10.54 19.82 -1.67
C VAL A 118 -10.43 20.85 -2.79
N ALA A 119 -10.52 20.45 -4.07
CA ALA A 119 -10.44 21.37 -5.20
C ALA A 119 -11.47 22.51 -5.10
N LYS A 120 -12.73 22.18 -4.80
CA LYS A 120 -13.85 23.14 -4.62
C LYS A 120 -13.69 24.07 -3.42
N ASN A 121 -12.90 23.67 -2.42
CA ASN A 121 -12.61 24.51 -1.26
C ASN A 121 -11.43 25.43 -1.58
N LEU A 122 -10.38 24.91 -2.21
CA LEU A 122 -9.24 25.69 -2.65
C LEU A 122 -9.65 26.77 -3.65
N SER A 123 -10.57 26.49 -4.59
CA SER A 123 -11.06 27.49 -5.55
C SER A 123 -11.55 28.79 -4.89
N LYS A 124 -12.17 28.69 -3.71
CA LYS A 124 -12.66 29.83 -2.91
C LYS A 124 -11.61 30.50 -2.05
N ASN A 125 -10.53 29.78 -1.71
CA ASN A 125 -9.62 30.14 -0.64
C ASN A 125 -8.17 30.38 -1.09
N LEU A 126 -7.83 30.07 -2.35
CA LEU A 126 -6.53 30.43 -2.91
C LEU A 126 -6.40 31.96 -2.94
N THR A 127 -5.47 32.49 -2.17
CA THR A 127 -5.10 33.91 -2.15
C THR A 127 -3.64 34.07 -2.56
N GLY A 128 -3.39 34.92 -3.55
CA GLY A 128 -2.08 35.03 -4.19
C GLY A 128 -1.74 33.81 -5.06
N PHE A 129 -0.59 33.87 -5.72
CA PHE A 129 -0.08 32.76 -6.52
C PHE A 129 0.44 31.63 -5.62
N LYS A 130 -0.02 30.39 -5.85
CA LYS A 130 0.41 29.22 -5.07
C LYS A 130 0.84 28.05 -5.95
N LEU A 131 1.71 27.21 -5.41
CA LEU A 131 1.97 25.88 -5.98
C LEU A 131 0.99 24.87 -5.37
N VAL A 132 0.15 24.25 -6.19
CA VAL A 132 -0.76 23.16 -5.77
C VAL A 132 -0.24 21.85 -6.32
N ILE A 133 -0.02 20.88 -5.44
CA ILE A 133 0.51 19.56 -5.79
C ILE A 133 -0.52 18.49 -5.43
N VAL A 134 -0.95 17.69 -6.40
CA VAL A 134 -1.81 16.53 -6.19
C VAL A 134 -0.93 15.28 -6.02
N GLU A 135 -1.01 14.66 -4.85
CA GLU A 135 -0.31 13.41 -4.49
C GLU A 135 -1.26 12.21 -4.39
N SER A 136 -2.54 12.48 -4.14
CA SER A 136 -3.60 11.47 -4.10
C SER A 136 -3.57 10.58 -5.35
N THR A 137 -3.45 9.26 -5.15
CA THR A 137 -3.45 8.29 -6.26
C THR A 137 -4.68 8.46 -7.13
N SER A 138 -4.47 8.57 -8.45
CA SER A 138 -5.50 8.85 -9.44
C SER A 138 -5.20 8.12 -10.76
N PHE A 139 -5.95 8.41 -11.82
CA PHE A 139 -5.72 7.91 -13.18
C PHE A 139 -5.43 9.08 -14.15
N PRO A 140 -4.79 8.81 -15.31
CA PRO A 140 -4.51 9.83 -16.32
C PRO A 140 -5.72 10.70 -16.67
N GLY A 141 -5.54 12.01 -16.52
CA GLY A 141 -6.54 13.05 -16.74
C GLY A 141 -7.25 13.50 -15.47
N THR A 142 -6.94 12.95 -14.29
CA THR A 142 -7.60 13.40 -13.05
C THR A 142 -7.18 14.81 -12.68
N THR A 143 -5.90 15.13 -12.82
CA THR A 143 -5.39 16.47 -12.49
C THR A 143 -5.89 17.53 -13.47
N THR A 144 -5.84 17.25 -14.77
CA THR A 144 -6.21 18.22 -15.83
C THR A 144 -7.72 18.28 -16.11
N ASP A 145 -8.41 17.13 -16.15
CA ASP A 145 -9.81 17.09 -16.61
C ASP A 145 -10.81 17.17 -15.46
N ILE A 146 -10.34 17.02 -14.20
CA ILE A 146 -11.21 16.98 -13.02
C ILE A 146 -10.77 18.01 -11.97
N PHE A 147 -9.51 17.96 -11.52
CA PHE A 147 -9.06 18.80 -10.42
C PHE A 147 -8.93 20.27 -10.84
N GLN A 148 -8.25 20.53 -11.96
CA GLN A 148 -8.05 21.88 -12.49
C GLN A 148 -9.37 22.62 -12.75
N PRO A 149 -10.37 22.08 -13.47
CA PRO A 149 -11.63 22.79 -13.71
C PRO A 149 -12.40 23.12 -12.43
N LEU A 150 -12.28 22.28 -11.40
CA LEU A 150 -12.88 22.55 -10.09
C LEU A 150 -12.15 23.65 -9.33
N LEU A 151 -10.83 23.74 -9.50
CA LEU A 151 -10.00 24.80 -8.92
C LEU A 151 -10.29 26.16 -9.58
N GLU A 152 -10.49 26.18 -10.90
CA GLU A 152 -10.79 27.37 -11.69
C GLU A 152 -12.23 27.88 -11.54
N ARG A 153 -13.15 27.06 -11.01
CA ARG A 153 -14.60 27.33 -10.95
C ARG A 153 -14.96 28.71 -10.38
N ASP A 154 -14.23 29.17 -9.38
CA ASP A 154 -14.49 30.45 -8.71
C ASP A 154 -13.59 31.58 -9.23
N GLY A 155 -13.16 31.50 -10.50
CA GLY A 155 -12.44 32.54 -11.24
C GLY A 155 -10.91 32.46 -11.15
N LYS A 156 -10.35 31.42 -10.52
CA LYS A 156 -8.90 31.19 -10.45
C LYS A 156 -8.38 30.79 -11.82
N LYS A 157 -7.19 31.27 -12.17
CA LYS A 157 -6.55 30.94 -13.44
C LYS A 157 -5.15 30.35 -13.22
N PRO A 158 -4.77 29.34 -14.02
CA PRO A 158 -3.40 28.84 -14.02
C PRO A 158 -2.45 29.97 -14.41
N ASP A 159 -1.20 29.87 -13.96
CA ASP A 159 -0.12 30.84 -14.17
C ASP A 159 -0.28 32.20 -13.44
N SER A 160 -1.51 32.69 -13.23
CA SER A 160 -1.74 33.92 -12.45
C SER A 160 -2.07 33.66 -10.98
N ASP A 161 -2.89 32.65 -10.70
CA ASP A 161 -3.33 32.32 -9.33
C ASP A 161 -2.70 31.04 -8.80
N PHE A 162 -2.31 30.12 -9.68
CA PHE A 162 -1.66 28.88 -9.25
C PHE A 162 -0.79 28.23 -10.31
N ALA A 163 0.23 27.51 -9.85
CA ALA A 163 0.87 26.42 -10.55
C ALA A 163 0.22 25.10 -10.11
N LEU A 164 0.03 24.15 -11.02
CA LEU A 164 -0.57 22.85 -10.72
C LEU A 164 0.33 21.70 -11.16
N VAL A 165 0.58 20.79 -10.23
CA VAL A 165 1.48 19.64 -10.40
C VAL A 165 0.79 18.37 -9.93
N TYR A 166 1.03 17.27 -10.64
CA TYR A 166 0.84 15.93 -10.11
C TYR A 166 2.20 15.31 -9.79
N SER A 167 2.30 14.69 -8.62
CA SER A 167 3.46 13.95 -8.18
C SER A 167 2.97 12.73 -7.41
N PRO A 168 3.12 11.50 -7.91
CA PRO A 168 2.58 10.35 -7.20
C PRO A 168 3.39 10.01 -5.95
N GLU A 169 2.70 9.52 -4.91
CA GLU A 169 3.33 8.77 -3.84
C GLU A 169 3.80 7.40 -4.36
N ARG A 170 5.02 7.00 -3.98
CA ARG A 170 5.72 5.77 -4.36
C ARG A 170 6.23 4.95 -3.16
N ILE A 171 5.94 5.35 -1.93
CA ILE A 171 6.27 4.63 -0.69
C ILE A 171 5.79 3.16 -0.74
N ASP A 172 6.70 2.26 -0.37
CA ASP A 172 6.39 0.88 -0.02
C ASP A 172 6.20 0.78 1.51
N TYR A 173 4.98 0.48 1.94
CA TYR A 173 4.63 0.44 3.35
C TYR A 173 5.45 -0.61 4.12
N GLY A 174 5.98 -0.22 5.28
CA GLY A 174 6.86 -1.06 6.11
C GLY A 174 8.27 -1.27 5.53
N ASN A 175 8.69 -0.49 4.53
CA ASN A 175 10.02 -0.62 3.95
C ASN A 175 11.08 0.10 4.80
N ALA A 176 11.93 -0.65 5.49
CA ALA A 176 12.97 -0.09 6.35
C ALA A 176 14.11 0.60 5.57
N LYS A 177 14.27 0.32 4.27
CA LYS A 177 15.35 0.87 3.45
C LYS A 177 14.93 2.14 2.69
N PHE A 178 13.70 2.17 2.20
CA PHE A 178 13.17 3.23 1.35
C PHE A 178 11.99 3.92 2.04
N GLY A 179 12.19 5.17 2.45
CA GLY A 179 11.18 6.03 3.05
C GLY A 179 10.92 7.28 2.21
N VAL A 180 10.16 8.23 2.75
CA VAL A 180 9.71 9.42 2.02
C VAL A 180 10.86 10.23 1.40
N ARG A 181 12.02 10.32 2.04
CA ARG A 181 13.15 11.16 1.60
C ARG A 181 14.00 10.55 0.48
N ASN A 182 14.12 9.23 0.41
CA ASN A 182 15.13 8.57 -0.43
C ASN A 182 14.52 7.78 -1.60
N ILE A 183 13.23 7.97 -1.88
CA ILE A 183 12.56 7.44 -3.07
C ILE A 183 12.55 8.52 -4.15
N PRO A 184 13.00 8.23 -5.39
CA PRO A 184 12.92 9.19 -6.47
C PRO A 184 11.49 9.66 -6.72
N LYS A 185 11.31 10.97 -6.92
CA LYS A 185 10.00 11.58 -7.13
C LYS A 185 9.75 11.84 -8.59
N VAL A 186 8.53 11.61 -9.06
CA VAL A 186 8.11 11.95 -10.44
C VAL A 186 7.26 13.20 -10.37
N VAL A 187 7.53 14.18 -11.22
CA VAL A 187 6.84 15.48 -11.20
C VAL A 187 6.37 15.84 -12.61
N GLY A 188 5.06 16.03 -12.78
CA GLY A 188 4.47 16.54 -14.02
C GLY A 188 3.56 17.72 -13.72
N GLY A 189 3.95 18.91 -14.18
CA GLY A 189 3.13 20.13 -14.10
C GLY A 189 2.27 20.35 -15.34
N ILE A 190 1.21 21.15 -15.21
CA ILE A 190 0.34 21.52 -16.35
C ILE A 190 1.09 22.33 -17.43
N ASN A 191 2.27 22.84 -17.10
CA ASN A 191 3.24 23.49 -17.98
C ASN A 191 4.65 23.40 -17.39
N ASP A 192 5.65 23.93 -18.10
CA ASP A 192 7.07 23.88 -17.70
C ASP A 192 7.34 24.65 -16.40
N GLU A 193 6.70 25.81 -16.21
CA GLU A 193 6.86 26.63 -15.00
C GLU A 193 6.34 25.90 -13.74
N SER A 194 5.17 25.27 -13.85
CA SER A 194 4.60 24.43 -12.79
C SER A 194 5.49 23.23 -12.49
N THR A 195 6.00 22.56 -13.52
CA THR A 195 6.92 21.42 -13.39
C THR A 195 8.20 21.83 -12.67
N GLN A 196 8.76 22.98 -13.02
CA GLN A 196 9.95 23.52 -12.37
C GLN A 196 9.71 23.82 -10.89
N LEU A 197 8.61 24.50 -10.54
CA LEU A 197 8.27 24.79 -9.15
C LEU A 197 8.10 23.51 -8.32
N GLY A 198 7.34 22.54 -8.83
CA GLY A 198 7.18 21.24 -8.17
C GLY A 198 8.52 20.51 -8.00
N ALA A 199 9.37 20.53 -9.02
CA ALA A 199 10.66 19.85 -8.98
C ALA A 199 11.61 20.48 -7.97
N GLU A 200 11.70 21.81 -7.93
CA GLU A 200 12.54 22.54 -6.99
C GLU A 200 12.06 22.38 -5.54
N PHE A 201 10.73 22.33 -5.32
CA PHE A 201 10.18 22.01 -4.01
C PHE A 201 10.59 20.60 -3.56
N TYR A 202 10.41 19.58 -4.40
CA TYR A 202 10.79 18.22 -4.01
C TYR A 202 12.30 18.04 -3.84
N LYS A 203 13.14 18.69 -4.66
CA LYS A 203 14.61 18.70 -4.45
C LYS A 203 15.00 19.30 -3.09
N ALA A 204 14.23 20.24 -2.57
CA ALA A 204 14.50 20.87 -1.28
C ALA A 204 14.19 19.95 -0.08
N ILE A 205 13.33 18.93 -0.24
CA ILE A 205 12.88 18.06 0.86
C ILE A 205 13.37 16.60 0.75
N LEU A 206 13.88 16.18 -0.42
CA LEU A 206 14.27 14.80 -0.71
C LEU A 206 15.80 14.66 -0.84
N ASP A 207 16.30 13.49 -0.44
CA ASP A 207 17.69 13.04 -0.65
C ASP A 207 17.80 12.15 -1.90
N ALA A 208 16.81 12.20 -2.80
CA ALA A 208 16.69 11.37 -3.99
C ALA A 208 16.41 12.20 -5.25
N PRO A 209 16.71 11.64 -6.45
CA PRO A 209 16.45 12.32 -7.71
C PRO A 209 14.98 12.70 -7.90
N VAL A 210 14.76 13.88 -8.45
CA VAL A 210 13.46 14.31 -8.96
C VAL A 210 13.44 14.20 -10.48
N VAL A 211 12.54 13.38 -10.99
CA VAL A 211 12.36 13.09 -12.42
C VAL A 211 11.17 13.88 -12.94
N THR A 212 11.43 14.83 -13.83
CA THR A 212 10.37 15.62 -14.47
C THR A 212 9.81 14.89 -15.69
N VAL A 213 8.50 15.01 -15.90
CA VAL A 213 7.80 14.49 -17.07
C VAL A 213 6.93 15.58 -17.70
N GLY A 214 6.55 15.40 -18.97
CA GLY A 214 5.98 16.49 -19.77
C GLY A 214 4.61 17.01 -19.35
N ASN A 215 3.83 16.29 -18.53
CA ASN A 215 2.53 16.74 -18.03
C ASN A 215 2.04 15.89 -16.85
N PRO A 216 0.96 16.29 -16.14
CA PRO A 216 0.43 15.54 -15.01
C PRO A 216 -0.04 14.14 -15.38
N SER A 217 -0.61 13.94 -16.57
CA SER A 217 -1.14 12.64 -17.00
C SER A 217 -0.05 11.59 -17.18
N VAL A 218 1.16 11.97 -17.60
CA VAL A 218 2.32 11.06 -17.64
C VAL A 218 2.74 10.65 -16.23
N ALA A 219 2.73 11.59 -15.28
CA ALA A 219 3.04 11.30 -13.88
C ALA A 219 1.96 10.39 -13.24
N GLU A 220 0.67 10.62 -13.53
CA GLU A 220 -0.44 9.74 -13.13
C GLU A 220 -0.30 8.34 -13.73
N ALA A 221 0.02 8.25 -15.03
CA ALA A 221 0.22 6.99 -15.74
C ALA A 221 1.39 6.18 -15.15
N THR A 222 2.45 6.85 -14.71
CA THR A 222 3.63 6.19 -14.10
C THR A 222 3.21 5.37 -12.89
N LYS A 223 2.40 5.95 -11.99
CA LYS A 223 1.91 5.23 -10.80
C LYS A 223 1.03 4.04 -11.15
N MET A 224 0.16 4.20 -12.14
CA MET A 224 -0.70 3.11 -12.62
C MET A 224 0.14 1.97 -13.21
N LEU A 225 1.15 2.30 -14.01
CA LEU A 225 2.04 1.32 -14.62
C LEU A 225 2.80 0.52 -13.56
N GLU A 226 3.40 1.17 -12.55
CA GLU A 226 4.11 0.49 -11.46
C GLU A 226 3.24 -0.56 -10.76
N ASN A 227 2.00 -0.20 -10.42
CA ASN A 227 1.11 -1.07 -9.67
C ASN A 227 0.47 -2.15 -10.55
N ILE A 228 0.16 -1.86 -11.81
CA ILE A 228 -0.29 -2.86 -12.79
C ILE A 228 0.81 -3.88 -13.05
N PHE A 229 2.04 -3.42 -13.26
CA PHE A 229 3.19 -4.29 -13.47
C PHE A 229 3.33 -5.30 -12.32
N ARG A 230 3.31 -4.83 -11.07
CA ARG A 230 3.40 -5.72 -9.89
C ARG A 230 2.19 -6.66 -9.80
N TYR A 231 0.97 -6.17 -10.04
CA TYR A 231 -0.24 -6.98 -9.96
C TYR A 231 -0.28 -8.13 -10.98
N VAL A 232 0.09 -7.84 -12.22
CA VAL A 232 0.13 -8.80 -13.34
C VAL A 232 1.23 -9.83 -13.11
N ASN A 233 2.43 -9.41 -12.69
CA ASN A 233 3.51 -10.37 -12.45
C ASN A 233 3.23 -11.29 -11.26
N ILE A 234 2.55 -10.81 -10.21
CA ILE A 234 2.08 -11.70 -9.13
C ILE A 234 1.06 -12.71 -9.66
N ALA A 235 0.13 -12.29 -10.53
CA ALA A 235 -0.81 -13.23 -11.16
C ALA A 235 -0.07 -14.27 -12.01
N LEU A 236 0.90 -13.84 -12.83
CA LEU A 236 1.70 -14.74 -13.65
C LEU A 236 2.36 -15.84 -12.81
N VAL A 237 3.07 -15.48 -11.74
CA VAL A 237 3.74 -16.48 -10.90
C VAL A 237 2.77 -17.33 -10.10
N ASN A 238 1.60 -16.80 -9.74
CA ASN A 238 0.53 -17.58 -9.10
C ASN A 238 -0.04 -18.64 -10.05
N GLU A 239 -0.35 -18.27 -11.29
CA GLU A 239 -0.87 -19.20 -12.30
C GLU A 239 0.15 -20.29 -12.63
N LEU A 240 1.41 -19.90 -12.83
CA LEU A 240 2.49 -20.85 -13.08
C LEU A 240 2.75 -21.76 -11.87
N ALA A 241 2.64 -21.26 -10.63
CA ALA A 241 2.77 -22.10 -9.45
C ALA A 241 1.76 -23.25 -9.44
N VAL A 242 0.48 -22.96 -9.69
CA VAL A 242 -0.58 -23.99 -9.76
C VAL A 242 -0.31 -25.01 -10.86
N LEU A 243 0.16 -24.58 -12.02
CA LEU A 243 0.54 -25.49 -13.10
C LEU A 243 1.70 -26.41 -12.69
N HIS A 244 2.77 -25.86 -12.10
CA HIS A 244 3.97 -26.63 -11.77
C HIS A 244 3.74 -27.63 -10.64
N GLU A 245 2.80 -27.35 -9.72
CA GLU A 245 2.33 -28.35 -8.76
C GLU A 245 1.76 -29.60 -9.46
N THR A 246 1.03 -29.41 -10.56
CA THR A 246 0.47 -30.53 -11.36
C THR A 246 1.56 -31.24 -12.15
N LEU A 247 2.57 -30.52 -12.64
CA LEU A 247 3.70 -31.08 -13.37
C LEU A 247 4.72 -31.79 -12.48
N GLY A 248 4.63 -31.64 -11.16
CA GLY A 248 5.60 -32.21 -10.22
C GLY A 248 6.94 -31.48 -10.21
N VAL A 249 6.98 -30.20 -10.60
CA VAL A 249 8.20 -29.39 -10.72
C VAL A 249 8.25 -28.33 -9.61
N ASP A 250 9.41 -28.17 -8.96
CA ASP A 250 9.60 -27.10 -7.97
C ASP A 250 9.73 -25.74 -8.67
N PHE A 251 8.63 -24.98 -8.69
CA PHE A 251 8.59 -23.68 -9.36
C PHE A 251 9.40 -22.61 -8.62
N ILE A 252 9.60 -22.75 -7.31
CA ILE A 252 10.41 -21.81 -6.54
C ILE A 252 11.88 -21.95 -6.91
N GLU A 253 12.35 -23.18 -7.10
CA GLU A 253 13.67 -23.45 -7.66
C GLU A 253 13.82 -22.82 -9.05
N ALA A 254 12.83 -22.99 -9.93
CA ALA A 254 12.83 -22.39 -11.26
C ALA A 254 12.88 -20.84 -11.23
N ILE A 255 12.10 -20.19 -10.36
CA ILE A 255 12.14 -18.72 -10.16
C ILE A 255 13.54 -18.29 -9.71
N ASN A 256 14.12 -18.98 -8.73
CA ASN A 256 15.44 -18.63 -8.20
C ASN A 256 16.54 -18.82 -9.25
N ALA A 257 16.48 -19.88 -10.07
CA ALA A 257 17.38 -20.07 -11.20
C ALA A 257 17.21 -18.95 -12.25
N ALA A 258 15.97 -18.59 -12.61
CA ALA A 258 15.70 -17.48 -13.53
C ALA A 258 16.17 -16.12 -12.99
N ALA A 259 16.10 -15.91 -11.68
CA ALA A 259 16.56 -14.69 -11.01
C ALA A 259 18.08 -14.48 -11.09
N THR A 260 18.86 -15.50 -11.44
CA THR A 260 20.30 -15.34 -11.69
C THR A 260 20.60 -14.58 -12.99
N LYS A 261 19.62 -14.48 -13.90
CA LYS A 261 19.76 -13.72 -15.14
C LYS A 261 19.78 -12.21 -14.83
N PRO A 262 20.82 -11.47 -15.22
CA PRO A 262 21.00 -10.08 -14.80
C PRO A 262 20.07 -9.08 -15.50
N PHE A 263 19.26 -9.51 -16.48
CA PHE A 263 18.35 -8.64 -17.22
C PHE A 263 17.07 -9.37 -17.65
N GLY A 264 15.99 -8.60 -17.84
CA GLY A 264 14.72 -9.10 -18.40
C GLY A 264 13.89 -9.98 -17.46
N PHE A 265 14.33 -10.19 -16.22
CA PHE A 265 13.58 -10.93 -15.21
C PHE A 265 13.68 -10.25 -13.85
N MET A 266 12.53 -9.83 -13.32
CA MET A 266 12.42 -9.35 -11.94
C MET A 266 11.57 -10.36 -11.16
N PRO A 267 12.16 -11.07 -10.18
CA PRO A 267 11.47 -12.17 -9.53
C PRO A 267 10.23 -11.68 -8.76
N HIS A 268 9.14 -12.41 -8.94
CA HIS A 268 7.96 -12.35 -8.10
C HIS A 268 7.75 -13.76 -7.55
N TYR A 269 7.10 -13.87 -6.39
CA TYR A 269 6.88 -15.14 -5.73
C TYR A 269 5.39 -15.39 -5.53
N PRO A 270 4.91 -16.63 -5.73
CA PRO A 270 3.51 -16.96 -5.55
C PRO A 270 3.11 -16.84 -4.08
N GLY A 271 1.81 -16.73 -3.84
CA GLY A 271 1.26 -16.59 -2.50
C GLY A 271 -0.20 -16.97 -2.40
N PRO A 272 -0.81 -16.83 -1.21
CA PRO A 272 -2.22 -17.14 -0.99
C PRO A 272 -3.16 -16.12 -1.66
N GLY A 273 -2.62 -15.08 -2.29
CA GLY A 273 -3.35 -14.00 -2.95
C GLY A 273 -2.59 -12.68 -2.85
N VAL A 274 -3.30 -11.59 -3.15
CA VAL A 274 -2.74 -10.22 -3.19
C VAL A 274 -3.51 -9.29 -2.26
N GLY A 275 -2.80 -8.55 -1.41
CA GLY A 275 -3.39 -7.61 -0.45
C GLY A 275 -2.74 -6.22 -0.40
N GLY A 276 -3.13 -5.42 0.59
CA GLY A 276 -2.64 -4.06 0.82
C GLY A 276 -3.49 -2.96 0.17
N HIS A 277 -3.06 -1.69 0.29
CA HIS A 277 -3.85 -0.52 -0.17
C HIS A 277 -3.86 -0.30 -1.66
N CYS A 278 -2.72 -0.55 -2.31
CA CYS A 278 -2.48 -0.09 -3.67
C CYS A 278 -2.69 -1.21 -4.67
N ILE A 279 -2.02 -2.35 -4.49
CA ILE A 279 -1.95 -3.38 -5.54
C ILE A 279 -3.29 -4.04 -5.89
N PRO A 280 -4.16 -4.43 -4.95
CA PRO A 280 -5.47 -4.96 -5.30
C PRO A 280 -6.49 -3.86 -5.68
N LYS A 281 -6.09 -2.60 -5.76
CA LYS A 281 -6.96 -1.42 -5.94
C LYS A 281 -6.65 -0.64 -7.21
N ASP A 282 -5.42 -0.16 -7.33
CA ASP A 282 -4.96 0.82 -8.32
C ASP A 282 -5.05 0.33 -9.77
N PRO A 283 -4.81 -0.95 -10.11
CA PRO A 283 -5.04 -1.45 -11.48
C PRO A 283 -6.46 -1.20 -12.00
N PHE A 284 -7.45 -1.12 -11.10
CA PHE A 284 -8.84 -0.85 -11.47
C PHE A 284 -9.13 0.63 -11.76
N TYR A 285 -8.25 1.55 -11.39
CA TYR A 285 -8.36 2.96 -11.75
C TYR A 285 -8.14 3.15 -13.25
N LEU A 286 -7.06 2.56 -13.78
CA LEU A 286 -6.81 2.59 -15.21
C LEU A 286 -7.85 1.76 -15.98
N ALA A 287 -8.33 0.64 -15.42
CA ALA A 287 -9.41 -0.13 -16.03
C ALA A 287 -10.71 0.67 -16.13
N PHE A 288 -11.03 1.47 -15.11
CA PHE A 288 -12.16 2.38 -15.12
C PHE A 288 -12.01 3.45 -16.21
N LYS A 289 -10.87 4.14 -16.29
CA LYS A 289 -10.59 5.14 -17.33
C LYS A 289 -10.61 4.53 -18.73
N ALA A 290 -10.03 3.35 -18.91
CA ALA A 290 -10.02 2.62 -20.18
C ALA A 290 -11.45 2.31 -20.67
N LYS A 291 -12.33 1.87 -19.76
CA LYS A 291 -13.74 1.59 -20.08
C LYS A 291 -14.47 2.82 -20.62
N GLN A 292 -14.18 4.02 -20.10
CA GLN A 292 -14.80 5.27 -20.56
C GLN A 292 -14.48 5.61 -22.02
N VAL A 293 -13.36 5.11 -22.54
CA VAL A 293 -12.94 5.32 -23.95
C VAL A 293 -13.14 4.07 -24.80
N GLY A 294 -13.96 3.11 -24.34
CA GLY A 294 -14.25 1.87 -25.08
C GLY A 294 -13.10 0.85 -25.09
N PHE A 295 -12.09 1.00 -24.24
CA PHE A 295 -10.94 0.08 -24.17
C PHE A 295 -11.05 -0.89 -22.99
N ALA A 296 -10.72 -2.17 -23.23
CA ALA A 296 -10.73 -3.21 -22.21
C ALA A 296 -9.30 -3.66 -21.84
N LEU A 297 -8.91 -3.47 -20.58
CA LEU A 297 -7.64 -4.00 -20.04
C LEU A 297 -7.74 -5.51 -19.76
N ARG A 298 -7.67 -6.32 -20.81
CA ARG A 298 -7.82 -7.79 -20.74
C ARG A 298 -6.83 -8.45 -19.77
N LEU A 299 -5.57 -8.03 -19.81
CA LEU A 299 -4.52 -8.58 -18.93
C LEU A 299 -4.78 -8.30 -17.45
N VAL A 300 -5.29 -7.11 -17.11
CA VAL A 300 -5.68 -6.77 -15.72
C VAL A 300 -6.87 -7.61 -15.27
N SER A 301 -7.86 -7.83 -16.15
CA SER A 301 -9.00 -8.69 -15.86
C SER A 301 -8.60 -10.16 -15.64
N ALA A 302 -7.73 -10.71 -16.49
CA ALA A 302 -7.18 -12.06 -16.32
C ALA A 302 -6.38 -12.18 -15.02
N SER A 303 -5.51 -11.21 -14.74
CA SER A 303 -4.73 -11.16 -13.50
C SER A 303 -5.62 -11.12 -12.26
N LYS A 304 -6.76 -10.43 -12.34
CA LYS A 304 -7.76 -10.42 -11.26
C LYS A 304 -8.36 -11.80 -11.02
N ALA A 305 -8.72 -12.53 -12.08
CA ALA A 305 -9.29 -13.86 -11.96
C ALA A 305 -8.29 -14.82 -11.28
N VAL A 306 -7.05 -14.84 -11.77
CA VAL A 306 -5.97 -15.66 -11.20
C VAL A 306 -5.73 -15.32 -9.72
N ASN A 307 -5.50 -14.04 -9.41
CA ASN A 307 -5.20 -13.64 -8.02
C ASN A 307 -6.36 -13.92 -7.06
N LYS A 308 -7.62 -13.89 -7.53
CA LYS A 308 -8.80 -14.25 -6.73
C LYS A 308 -8.97 -15.75 -6.51
N MET A 309 -8.39 -16.57 -7.39
CA MET A 309 -8.43 -18.03 -7.27
C MET A 309 -7.48 -18.55 -6.19
N MET A 310 -6.37 -17.84 -5.90
CA MET A 310 -5.33 -18.35 -4.99
C MET A 310 -5.81 -18.75 -3.58
N PRO A 311 -6.69 -17.99 -2.89
CA PRO A 311 -7.26 -18.45 -1.63
C PRO A 311 -8.07 -19.74 -1.78
N VAL A 312 -8.82 -19.88 -2.87
CA VAL A 312 -9.63 -21.09 -3.16
C VAL A 312 -8.72 -22.29 -3.38
N HIS A 313 -7.72 -22.14 -4.25
CA HIS A 313 -6.71 -23.16 -4.51
C HIS A 313 -5.99 -23.60 -3.22
N THR A 314 -5.63 -22.65 -2.34
CA THR A 314 -5.03 -22.95 -1.03
C THR A 314 -5.94 -23.86 -0.18
N ILE A 315 -7.24 -23.56 -0.09
CA ILE A 315 -8.17 -24.37 0.70
C ILE A 315 -8.44 -25.73 0.05
N GLU A 316 -8.53 -25.80 -1.28
CA GLU A 316 -8.69 -27.06 -2.01
C GLU A 316 -7.49 -27.99 -1.79
N ARG A 317 -6.27 -27.46 -1.89
CA ARG A 317 -5.05 -28.25 -1.69
C ARG A 317 -4.90 -28.74 -0.25
N LEU A 318 -5.23 -27.89 0.74
CA LEU A 318 -5.32 -28.32 2.14
C LEU A 318 -6.35 -29.44 2.32
N THR A 319 -7.54 -29.29 1.73
CA THR A 319 -8.62 -30.28 1.83
C THR A 319 -8.23 -31.63 1.25
N THR A 320 -7.60 -31.62 0.07
CA THR A 320 -7.08 -32.84 -0.57
C THR A 320 -6.04 -33.52 0.30
N THR A 321 -5.14 -32.76 0.91
CA THR A 321 -4.09 -33.31 1.78
C THR A 321 -4.65 -33.87 3.08
N LEU A 322 -5.63 -33.18 3.72
CA LEU A 322 -6.32 -33.68 4.91
C LEU A 322 -6.94 -35.07 4.67
N LYS A 323 -7.52 -35.32 3.48
CA LYS A 323 -8.07 -36.63 3.13
C LYS A 323 -7.01 -37.75 3.15
N THR A 324 -5.77 -37.46 2.77
CA THR A 324 -4.66 -38.43 2.86
C THR A 324 -4.33 -38.82 4.31
N THR A 325 -4.68 -37.94 5.26
CA THR A 325 -4.58 -38.18 6.71
C THR A 325 -5.87 -38.73 7.33
N LYS A 326 -6.86 -39.12 6.51
CA LYS A 326 -8.21 -39.57 6.93
C LYS A 326 -9.00 -38.52 7.73
N LYS A 327 -8.74 -37.23 7.49
CA LYS A 327 -9.43 -36.10 8.12
C LYS A 327 -10.23 -35.31 7.09
N ASN A 328 -11.34 -34.72 7.53
CA ASN A 328 -12.15 -33.80 6.74
C ASN A 328 -11.94 -32.37 7.24
N LEU A 329 -11.99 -31.39 6.32
CA LEU A 329 -11.81 -29.97 6.68
C LEU A 329 -12.86 -29.48 7.69
N SER A 330 -14.11 -29.96 7.60
CA SER A 330 -15.22 -29.57 8.50
C SER A 330 -15.01 -29.96 9.95
N ASP A 331 -14.23 -31.00 10.21
CA ASP A 331 -13.98 -31.52 11.55
C ASP A 331 -12.58 -31.14 12.06
N SER A 332 -11.80 -30.45 11.23
CA SER A 332 -10.41 -30.09 11.50
C SER A 332 -10.30 -28.74 12.21
N THR A 333 -9.27 -28.62 13.05
CA THR A 333 -8.79 -27.34 13.56
C THR A 333 -7.65 -26.84 12.68
N VAL A 334 -7.85 -25.68 12.05
CA VAL A 334 -6.87 -25.03 11.18
C VAL A 334 -6.37 -23.75 11.85
N THR A 335 -5.06 -23.66 12.01
CA THR A 335 -4.37 -22.48 12.54
C THR A 335 -3.79 -21.69 11.37
N ILE A 336 -3.99 -20.36 11.34
CA ILE A 336 -3.35 -19.48 10.36
C ILE A 336 -2.31 -18.61 11.08
N TRP A 337 -1.06 -18.69 10.63
CA TRP A 337 -0.01 -17.74 10.98
C TRP A 337 0.04 -16.62 9.93
N GLY A 338 -0.31 -15.41 10.36
CA GLY A 338 -0.33 -14.21 9.52
C GLY A 338 -1.73 -13.71 9.18
N LEU A 339 -2.11 -12.58 9.78
CA LEU A 339 -3.31 -11.80 9.48
C LEU A 339 -2.98 -10.60 8.58
N ALA A 340 -1.81 -10.00 8.74
CA ALA A 340 -1.35 -8.86 7.95
C ALA A 340 -1.19 -9.22 6.47
N TYR A 341 -1.32 -8.24 5.57
CA TYR A 341 -1.24 -8.52 4.13
C TYR A 341 0.19 -8.79 3.63
N LYS A 342 1.20 -8.32 4.37
CA LYS A 342 2.65 -8.39 4.11
C LYS A 342 3.37 -8.66 5.44
N GLY A 343 4.58 -9.24 5.38
CA GLY A 343 5.42 -9.41 6.56
C GLY A 343 5.78 -8.08 7.22
N GLU A 344 6.06 -8.14 8.52
CA GLU A 344 6.54 -7.04 9.36
C GLU A 344 5.64 -5.79 9.46
N VAL A 345 4.35 -5.90 9.11
CA VAL A 345 3.39 -4.80 9.25
C VAL A 345 2.14 -5.26 10.00
N LYS A 346 1.41 -4.34 10.64
CA LYS A 346 0.14 -4.67 11.33
C LYS A 346 -1.11 -4.58 10.44
N ASP A 347 -0.95 -4.12 9.20
CA ASP A 347 -2.08 -3.80 8.35
C ASP A 347 -2.74 -5.05 7.74
N THR A 348 -4.03 -5.24 8.03
CA THR A 348 -4.83 -6.38 7.59
C THR A 348 -5.75 -6.06 6.41
N ARG A 349 -5.76 -4.80 5.92
CA ARG A 349 -6.68 -4.37 4.86
C ARG A 349 -6.42 -5.15 3.58
N ARG A 350 -7.48 -5.79 3.08
CA ARG A 350 -7.45 -6.64 1.87
C ARG A 350 -6.43 -7.78 1.97
N SER A 351 -6.03 -8.19 3.18
CA SER A 351 -5.14 -9.34 3.35
C SER A 351 -5.75 -10.60 2.70
N PRO A 352 -4.95 -11.44 2.00
CA PRO A 352 -5.44 -12.71 1.48
C PRO A 352 -6.00 -13.63 2.58
N THR A 353 -5.47 -13.50 3.81
CA THR A 353 -5.95 -14.23 4.98
C THR A 353 -7.44 -13.98 5.24
N LEU A 354 -7.97 -12.80 4.91
CA LEU A 354 -9.41 -12.53 5.11
C LEU A 354 -10.28 -13.46 4.26
N GLU A 355 -9.82 -13.83 3.06
CA GLU A 355 -10.56 -14.76 2.21
C GLU A 355 -10.38 -16.20 2.67
N LEU A 356 -9.17 -16.59 3.10
CA LEU A 356 -8.94 -17.89 3.73
C LEU A 356 -9.86 -18.11 4.95
N LEU A 357 -10.00 -17.11 5.82
CA LEU A 357 -10.90 -17.15 6.97
C LEU A 357 -12.37 -17.35 6.58
N LYS A 358 -12.82 -16.73 5.48
CA LYS A 358 -14.19 -16.93 4.98
C LYS A 358 -14.39 -18.35 4.46
N LEU A 359 -13.47 -18.83 3.63
CA LEU A 359 -13.54 -20.15 3.01
C LEU A 359 -13.47 -21.28 4.06
N LEU A 360 -12.59 -21.15 5.05
CA LEU A 360 -12.51 -22.09 6.19
C LEU A 360 -13.80 -22.08 7.02
N LYS A 361 -14.37 -20.89 7.29
CA LYS A 361 -15.63 -20.76 8.02
C LYS A 361 -16.80 -21.38 7.24
N GLN A 362 -16.87 -21.15 5.93
CA GLN A 362 -17.85 -21.78 5.04
C GLN A 362 -17.71 -23.31 5.04
N SER A 363 -16.48 -23.81 5.13
CA SER A 363 -16.16 -25.23 5.24
C SER A 363 -16.38 -25.81 6.65
N ARG A 364 -16.85 -25.01 7.61
CA ARG A 364 -17.11 -25.37 9.02
C ARG A 364 -15.87 -25.74 9.85
N ALA A 365 -14.66 -25.47 9.35
CA ALA A 365 -13.44 -25.72 10.10
C ALA A 365 -13.41 -24.90 11.40
N LYS A 366 -12.78 -25.45 12.45
CA LYS A 366 -12.41 -24.68 13.64
C LYS A 366 -11.17 -23.87 13.30
N ILE A 367 -11.20 -22.56 13.57
CA ILE A 367 -10.13 -21.65 13.12
C ILE A 367 -9.47 -21.01 14.32
N ARG A 368 -8.14 -20.99 14.32
CA ARG A 368 -7.32 -20.13 15.19
C ARG A 368 -6.38 -19.31 14.34
N VAL A 369 -5.95 -18.17 14.87
CA VAL A 369 -5.07 -17.25 14.16
C VAL A 369 -3.96 -16.79 15.08
N PHE A 370 -2.78 -16.56 14.52
CA PHE A 370 -1.67 -15.94 15.20
C PHE A 370 -0.98 -14.96 14.26
N ASP A 371 -0.79 -13.74 14.71
CA ASP A 371 -0.02 -12.71 14.05
C ASP A 371 0.66 -11.84 15.12
N PRO A 372 1.99 -11.65 15.05
CA PRO A 372 2.73 -10.89 16.06
C PRO A 372 2.53 -9.37 15.97
N TYR A 373 1.97 -8.85 14.87
CA TYR A 373 1.77 -7.42 14.64
C TYR A 373 0.29 -7.03 14.64
N ALA A 374 -0.59 -7.89 14.14
CA ALA A 374 -2.01 -7.65 14.04
C ALA A 374 -2.79 -8.39 15.15
N PRO A 375 -3.30 -7.70 16.19
CA PRO A 375 -3.89 -8.36 17.35
C PRO A 375 -5.26 -9.00 17.07
N ARG A 376 -6.00 -8.50 16.07
CA ARG A 376 -7.31 -9.05 15.69
C ARG A 376 -7.74 -8.61 14.30
N VAL A 377 -8.69 -9.33 13.72
CA VAL A 377 -9.40 -8.92 12.52
C VAL A 377 -10.87 -9.31 12.55
N THR A 378 -11.72 -8.53 11.88
CA THR A 378 -13.16 -8.82 11.77
C THR A 378 -13.49 -9.27 10.35
N VAL A 379 -14.05 -10.47 10.21
CA VAL A 379 -14.44 -11.05 8.91
C VAL A 379 -15.86 -11.62 9.01
N GLY A 380 -16.78 -11.09 8.19
CA GLY A 380 -18.17 -11.55 8.15
C GLY A 380 -18.86 -11.50 9.52
N GLY A 381 -18.68 -10.38 10.25
CA GLY A 381 -19.24 -10.15 11.58
C GLY A 381 -18.56 -10.92 12.72
N LYS A 382 -17.62 -11.82 12.44
CA LYS A 382 -16.86 -12.55 13.47
C LYS A 382 -15.50 -11.88 13.70
N VAL A 383 -15.17 -11.66 14.96
CA VAL A 383 -13.82 -11.24 15.38
C VAL A 383 -12.96 -12.49 15.53
N TYR A 384 -11.75 -12.42 14.97
CA TYR A 384 -10.68 -13.38 15.17
C TYR A 384 -9.57 -12.68 15.93
N GLU A 385 -9.29 -13.14 17.15
CA GLU A 385 -8.21 -12.62 17.99
C GLU A 385 -6.96 -13.46 17.76
N SER A 386 -5.82 -12.77 17.65
CA SER A 386 -4.50 -13.41 17.60
C SER A 386 -4.25 -14.13 18.91
N SER A 387 -3.86 -15.42 18.83
CA SER A 387 -3.42 -16.18 20.00
C SER A 387 -2.23 -15.50 20.69
N SER A 388 -2.03 -15.79 21.98
CA SER A 388 -0.97 -15.17 22.78
C SER A 388 0.44 -15.59 22.35
N SER A 389 0.58 -16.74 21.69
CA SER A 389 1.85 -17.23 21.14
C SER A 389 1.63 -18.18 19.97
N GLU A 390 2.70 -18.44 19.22
CA GLU A 390 2.74 -19.48 18.19
C GLU A 390 2.39 -20.85 18.76
N THR A 391 2.86 -21.18 19.96
CA THR A 391 2.64 -22.48 20.61
C THR A 391 1.19 -22.69 21.03
N GLU A 392 0.54 -21.66 21.58
CA GLU A 392 -0.88 -21.71 21.95
C GLU A 392 -1.75 -21.90 20.70
N SER A 393 -1.41 -21.17 19.62
CA SER A 393 -2.19 -21.17 18.40
C SER A 393 -2.34 -22.56 17.77
N VAL A 394 -1.34 -23.43 17.91
CA VAL A 394 -1.29 -24.74 17.25
C VAL A 394 -1.83 -25.90 18.10
N ARG A 395 -2.14 -25.70 19.38
CA ARG A 395 -2.49 -26.82 20.29
C ARG A 395 -3.66 -27.66 19.77
N ASP A 396 -3.50 -28.97 19.60
CA ASP A 396 -4.53 -29.87 19.04
C ASP A 396 -5.02 -29.49 17.63
N ALA A 397 -4.26 -28.69 16.88
CA ALA A 397 -4.58 -28.35 15.50
C ALA A 397 -4.23 -29.49 14.54
N ASP A 398 -4.99 -29.61 13.45
CA ASP A 398 -4.75 -30.58 12.38
C ASP A 398 -3.86 -30.00 11.27
N ALA A 399 -3.95 -28.69 11.06
CA ALA A 399 -3.19 -27.99 10.04
C ALA A 399 -2.76 -26.59 10.49
N LEU A 400 -1.58 -26.20 10.04
CA LEU A 400 -1.02 -24.85 10.14
C LEU A 400 -0.86 -24.29 8.73
N ILE A 401 -1.42 -23.11 8.46
CA ILE A 401 -1.18 -22.34 7.23
C ILE A 401 -0.30 -21.13 7.57
N ILE A 402 0.84 -21.00 6.92
CA ILE A 402 1.63 -19.76 6.95
C ILE A 402 1.13 -18.87 5.80
N ALA A 403 0.36 -17.83 6.13
CA ALA A 403 -0.28 -16.92 5.16
C ALA A 403 0.48 -15.61 4.96
N THR A 404 1.33 -15.23 5.92
CA THR A 404 2.12 -13.99 5.87
C THR A 404 3.59 -14.25 6.18
N ALA A 405 4.46 -13.59 5.43
CA ALA A 405 5.91 -13.79 5.49
C ALA A 405 6.58 -12.98 6.62
N HIS A 406 6.12 -13.11 7.86
CA HIS A 406 6.82 -12.50 9.00
C HIS A 406 8.15 -13.19 9.25
N ASN A 407 9.18 -12.43 9.62
CA ASN A 407 10.51 -12.96 9.85
C ASN A 407 10.53 -13.93 11.04
N SER A 408 9.75 -13.65 12.08
CA SER A 408 9.61 -14.53 13.25
C SER A 408 9.15 -15.94 12.88
N PHE A 409 8.32 -16.09 11.85
CA PHE A 409 7.84 -17.40 11.41
C PHE A 409 8.90 -18.24 10.70
N ARG A 410 10.05 -17.67 10.32
CA ARG A 410 11.19 -18.41 9.74
C ARG A 410 12.05 -19.08 10.81
N SER A 411 12.09 -18.53 12.02
CA SER A 411 12.98 -18.98 13.09
C SER A 411 12.31 -19.84 14.15
N VAL A 412 10.98 -20.03 14.10
CA VAL A 412 10.27 -20.94 15.01
C VAL A 412 10.84 -22.36 14.88
N ASP A 413 11.15 -22.98 16.01
CA ASP A 413 11.62 -24.36 16.11
C ASP A 413 10.44 -25.32 15.92
N LEU A 414 10.31 -25.87 14.71
CA LEU A 414 9.20 -26.74 14.33
C LEU A 414 9.15 -28.06 15.13
N SER A 415 10.29 -28.51 15.68
CA SER A 415 10.36 -29.70 16.53
C SER A 415 9.61 -29.53 17.86
N LYS A 416 9.40 -28.28 18.29
CA LYS A 416 8.60 -27.92 19.47
C LYS A 416 7.13 -27.64 19.14
N ILE A 417 6.82 -27.36 17.88
CA ILE A 417 5.46 -27.06 17.41
C ILE A 417 4.69 -28.34 17.08
N SER A 418 5.28 -29.25 16.30
CA SER A 418 4.63 -30.48 15.86
C SER A 418 4.06 -31.32 17.01
N PRO A 419 4.77 -31.52 18.15
CA PRO A 419 4.24 -32.31 19.28
C PRO A 419 3.04 -31.68 19.99
N LEU A 420 2.77 -30.38 19.78
CA LEU A 420 1.59 -29.70 20.33
C LEU A 420 0.35 -29.90 19.45
N MET A 421 0.53 -30.35 18.21
CA MET A 421 -0.53 -30.55 17.23
C MET A 421 -1.06 -31.99 17.27
N ARG A 422 -2.15 -32.26 16.53
CA ARG A 422 -2.68 -33.61 16.36
C ARG A 422 -1.75 -34.46 15.49
N ASP A 423 -1.92 -35.78 15.60
CA ASP A 423 -1.17 -36.74 14.79
C ASP A 423 -1.20 -36.40 13.29
N ARG A 424 -0.03 -36.55 12.66
CA ARG A 424 0.28 -36.22 11.27
C ARG A 424 -0.18 -34.79 10.89
N PRO A 425 0.33 -33.75 11.56
CA PRO A 425 -0.07 -32.38 11.30
C PRO A 425 0.37 -31.92 9.91
N ILE A 426 -0.46 -31.10 9.25
CA ILE A 426 -0.12 -30.49 7.97
C ILE A 426 0.48 -29.11 8.22
N LEU A 427 1.61 -28.81 7.58
CA LEU A 427 2.13 -27.43 7.47
C LEU A 427 2.02 -27.00 6.01
N TYR A 428 1.16 -26.02 5.75
CA TYR A 428 1.02 -25.40 4.44
C TYR A 428 1.69 -24.01 4.42
N ASP A 429 2.88 -23.97 3.84
CA ASP A 429 3.64 -22.75 3.63
C ASP A 429 3.28 -22.09 2.29
N THR A 430 2.32 -21.16 2.34
CA THR A 430 1.89 -20.42 1.14
C THR A 430 2.91 -19.35 0.72
N ARG A 431 3.96 -19.11 1.52
CA ARG A 431 4.94 -18.05 1.32
C ARG A 431 6.36 -18.57 1.07
N ASN A 432 6.54 -19.89 1.05
CA ASN A 432 7.82 -20.56 0.84
C ASN A 432 8.91 -20.04 1.78
N LEU A 433 8.58 -19.90 3.06
CA LEU A 433 9.49 -19.50 4.14
C LEU A 433 10.38 -20.64 4.64
N ARG A 434 9.90 -21.88 4.54
CA ARG A 434 10.47 -23.07 5.16
C ARG A 434 11.05 -24.06 4.16
N ASN A 435 11.97 -24.88 4.66
CA ASN A 435 12.53 -25.98 3.91
C ASN A 435 11.69 -27.25 4.10
N ARG A 436 11.42 -27.98 3.00
CA ARG A 436 10.62 -29.22 3.03
C ARG A 436 11.20 -30.25 4.02
N ARG A 437 12.51 -30.50 3.93
CA ARG A 437 13.20 -31.51 4.74
C ARG A 437 13.10 -31.18 6.23
N GLU A 438 13.32 -29.91 6.60
CA GLU A 438 13.18 -29.45 7.99
C GLU A 438 11.76 -29.68 8.53
N CYS A 439 10.73 -29.38 7.73
CA CYS A 439 9.34 -29.60 8.14
C CYS A 439 9.01 -31.09 8.29
N GLU A 440 9.45 -31.93 7.34
CA GLU A 440 9.20 -33.38 7.37
C GLU A 440 9.97 -34.08 8.51
N GLU A 441 11.23 -33.69 8.78
CA GLU A 441 12.00 -34.16 9.94
C GLU A 441 11.35 -33.77 11.27
N ALA A 442 10.66 -32.62 11.33
CA ALA A 442 9.85 -32.23 12.48
C ALA A 442 8.49 -32.97 12.57
N GLY A 443 8.16 -33.84 11.61
CA GLY A 443 6.95 -34.67 11.63
C GLY A 443 5.73 -34.07 10.92
N PHE A 444 5.91 -33.00 10.14
CA PHE A 444 4.82 -32.43 9.35
C PHE A 444 4.64 -33.12 8.01
N THR A 445 3.39 -33.20 7.55
CA THR A 445 3.09 -33.29 6.12
C THR A 445 3.24 -31.91 5.51
N TYR A 446 4.31 -31.68 4.74
CA TYR A 446 4.62 -30.35 4.21
C TYR A 446 4.00 -30.09 2.83
N LEU A 447 3.29 -28.97 2.73
CA LEU A 447 2.77 -28.38 1.50
C LEU A 447 3.35 -26.99 1.29
N ALA A 448 3.59 -26.62 0.03
CA ALA A 448 4.03 -25.27 -0.30
C ALA A 448 3.55 -24.85 -1.68
N THR A 449 3.11 -23.59 -1.82
CA THR A 449 2.58 -23.07 -3.09
C THR A 449 3.66 -23.06 -4.17
N GLY A 450 3.39 -23.71 -5.29
CA GLY A 450 4.31 -23.86 -6.43
C GLY A 450 5.32 -25.00 -6.30
N ARG A 451 5.15 -25.91 -5.35
CA ARG A 451 6.07 -27.04 -5.12
C ARG A 451 5.29 -28.35 -5.07
N PRO A 452 5.82 -29.47 -5.59
CA PRO A 452 5.16 -30.78 -5.56
C PRO A 452 4.82 -31.21 -4.14
#